data_AF-A0A392Q3Y2-F1
#
_entry.id   AF-A0A392Q3Y2-F1
#
_cell.length_a   1.000
_cell.length_b   1.000
_cell.length_c   1.000
_cell.angle_alpha   90.00
_cell.angle_beta   90.00
_cell.angle_gamma   90.00
#
_symmetry.space_group_name_H-M   'P 1'
#
loop_
_entity.id
_entity.type
_entity.pdbx_description
1 polymer ?
#
loop_
_entity_poly.entity_id
_entity_poly.type
_entity_poly.pdbx_seq_one_letter_code
_entity_poly.pdbx_strand_id
1 'polypeptide(L)'
;AYGAAVQAALLSNDIKNAPNLMLQDVTPLSLGTSSIEKPTPGAGERMMAKDNNLLGSFIFPIPRAPRRHIPIKVCFAIDADGILNVSAEEETSGNKKDITITKENGRLSTEEIDRMIQEAESFKAEDTKLEQKAKTMNDLNEYLYHVKKLITDNDVSSLISPVDKLKIYTAV
;
A
#
# COMPACT_ATOMS: atom_id res chain seq x y z
N ALA A 1 0.70 -10.65 5.99
CA ALA A 1 -0.71 -10.35 6.36
C ALA A 1 -0.85 -10.05 7.86
N TYR A 2 -0.55 -11.01 8.76
CA TYR A 2 -0.77 -10.82 10.20
C TYR A 2 -0.02 -9.63 10.81
N GLY A 3 1.29 -9.47 10.53
CA GLY A 3 2.07 -8.31 11.01
C GLY A 3 1.54 -6.95 10.51
N ALA A 4 1.13 -6.87 9.24
CA ALA A 4 0.53 -5.67 8.67
C ALA A 4 -0.82 -5.32 9.32
N ALA A 5 -1.65 -6.34 9.63
CA ALA A 5 -2.90 -6.14 10.36
C ALA A 5 -2.66 -5.64 11.80
N VAL A 6 -1.65 -6.16 12.48
CA VAL A 6 -1.24 -5.68 13.83
C VAL A 6 -0.76 -4.23 13.76
N GLN A 7 0.05 -3.87 12.77
CA GLN A 7 0.53 -2.49 12.59
C GLN A 7 -0.59 -1.51 12.23
N ALA A 8 -1.53 -1.90 11.36
CA ALA A 8 -2.71 -1.10 11.04
C ALA A 8 -3.62 -0.89 12.27
N ALA A 9 -3.75 -1.92 13.11
CA ALA A 9 -4.57 -1.85 14.32
C ALA A 9 -3.89 -1.02 15.45
N LEU A 10 -2.56 -0.99 15.50
CA LEU A 10 -1.81 -0.07 16.36
C LEU A 10 -1.95 1.40 15.93
N LEU A 11 -1.94 1.67 14.61
CA LEU A 11 -2.05 3.03 14.07
C LEU A 11 -3.46 3.62 14.15
N SER A 12 -4.50 2.78 14.19
CA SER A 12 -5.90 3.22 14.23
C SER A 12 -6.38 3.68 15.61
N ASN A 13 -5.56 3.58 16.67
CA ASN A 13 -5.92 3.92 18.07
C ASN A 13 -7.19 3.22 18.62
N ASP A 14 -7.81 2.31 17.86
CA ASP A 14 -9.05 1.63 18.24
C ASP A 14 -8.82 0.48 19.24
N ILE A 15 -7.57 0.08 19.48
CA ILE A 15 -7.23 -0.96 20.47
C ILE A 15 -6.93 -0.33 21.83
N LYS A 16 -7.88 -0.43 22.77
CA LYS A 16 -7.73 0.04 24.16
C LYS A 16 -6.68 -0.73 24.99
N ASN A 17 -6.25 -1.91 24.53
CA ASN A 17 -5.26 -2.79 25.17
C ASN A 17 -4.18 -3.24 24.17
N ALA A 18 -3.62 -2.31 23.39
CA ALA A 18 -2.41 -2.62 22.66
C ALA A 18 -1.23 -2.75 23.65
N PRO A 19 -0.46 -3.85 23.65
CA PRO A 19 0.81 -3.87 24.38
C PRO A 19 1.70 -2.75 23.84
N ASN A 20 2.49 -2.10 24.71
CA ASN A 20 3.48 -1.10 24.32
C ASN A 20 4.53 -1.76 23.40
N LEU A 21 4.22 -1.82 22.11
CA LEU A 21 5.04 -2.45 21.08
C LEU A 21 5.80 -1.34 20.36
N MET A 22 7.10 -1.28 20.59
CA MET A 22 7.99 -0.38 19.85
C MET A 22 8.45 -1.11 18.58
N LEU A 23 8.00 -0.61 17.43
CA LEU A 23 8.50 -1.07 16.13
C LEU A 23 9.75 -0.26 15.78
N GLN A 24 10.91 -0.92 15.79
CA GLN A 24 12.17 -0.35 15.34
C GLN A 24 12.54 -1.01 14.02
N ASP A 25 12.34 -0.29 12.92
CA ASP A 25 12.73 -0.75 11.59
C ASP A 25 14.15 -0.28 11.25
N VAL A 26 14.81 -0.99 10.34
CA VAL A 26 16.14 -0.65 9.84
C VAL A 26 16.07 -0.35 8.36
N THR A 27 16.80 0.68 7.94
CA THR A 27 16.90 1.00 6.51
C THR A 27 17.73 -0.08 5.82
N PRO A 28 17.22 -0.75 4.77
CA PRO A 28 17.89 -1.90 4.18
C PRO A 28 19.18 -1.53 3.43
N LEU A 29 19.36 -0.27 3.04
CA LEU A 29 20.49 0.21 2.26
C LEU A 29 21.35 1.19 3.07
N SER A 30 22.67 1.05 2.91
CA SER A 30 23.65 1.98 3.47
C SER A 30 23.62 3.32 2.73
N LEU A 31 23.62 4.42 3.48
CA LEU A 31 23.59 5.78 2.95
C LEU A 31 25.01 6.38 2.94
N GLY A 32 25.42 6.96 1.81
CA GLY A 32 26.76 7.54 1.65
C GLY A 32 26.72 8.93 1.01
N THR A 33 27.67 9.79 1.38
CA THR A 33 27.83 11.15 0.82
C THR A 33 29.11 11.25 -0.01
N SER A 34 29.06 11.90 -1.17
CA SER A 34 30.25 12.24 -1.96
C SER A 34 30.45 13.75 -2.04
N SER A 35 31.61 14.25 -1.59
CA SER A 35 31.97 15.67 -1.73
C SER A 35 32.67 15.94 -3.05
N ILE A 36 32.32 17.04 -3.72
CA ILE A 36 32.90 17.43 -5.03
C ILE A 36 34.41 17.72 -4.91
N GLU A 37 34.89 18.14 -3.74
CA GLU A 37 36.30 18.47 -3.52
C GLU A 37 37.22 17.24 -3.41
N LYS A 38 36.69 16.05 -3.06
CA LYS A 38 37.47 14.80 -3.00
C LYS A 38 36.59 13.58 -3.27
N PRO A 39 36.92 12.72 -4.25
CA PRO A 39 36.28 11.43 -4.38
C PRO A 39 36.57 10.62 -3.11
N THR A 40 35.55 10.47 -2.27
CA THR A 40 35.64 9.81 -0.97
C THR A 40 34.97 8.44 -1.09
N PRO A 41 35.49 7.37 -0.47
CA PRO A 41 34.79 6.09 -0.40
C PRO A 41 33.38 6.30 0.16
N GLY A 42 32.36 5.82 -0.55
CA GLY A 42 30.97 5.97 -0.15
C GLY A 42 30.54 4.81 0.73
N ALA A 43 29.82 5.10 1.83
CA ALA A 43 29.17 4.05 2.62
C ALA A 43 27.92 3.56 1.89
N GLY A 44 28.07 2.50 1.11
CA GLY A 44 27.03 1.77 0.37
C GLY A 44 27.36 0.28 0.38
N GLU A 45 26.52 -0.57 -0.22
CA GLU A 45 26.89 -1.98 -0.44
C GLU A 45 28.18 -2.11 -1.27
N ARG A 46 28.49 -1.10 -2.08
CA ARG A 46 29.76 -0.96 -2.80
C ARG A 46 30.60 0.19 -2.26
N MET A 47 31.91 -0.06 -2.22
CA MET A 47 32.94 0.83 -1.66
C MET A 47 33.07 2.18 -2.40
N MET A 48 32.71 2.21 -3.69
CA MET A 48 32.84 3.40 -4.53
C MET A 48 31.47 4.02 -4.79
N ALA A 49 31.34 5.33 -4.52
CA ALA A 49 30.08 6.06 -4.65
C ALA A 49 29.49 6.02 -6.07
N LYS A 50 30.34 5.93 -7.11
CA LYS A 50 29.93 5.81 -8.52
C LYS A 50 29.19 4.51 -8.85
N ASP A 51 29.40 3.47 -8.04
CA ASP A 51 28.82 2.14 -8.26
C ASP A 51 27.54 1.94 -7.43
N ASN A 52 27.15 2.95 -6.63
CA ASN A 52 25.93 2.95 -5.82
C ASN A 52 24.78 3.67 -6.55
N ASN A 53 23.54 3.39 -6.16
CA ASN A 53 22.36 4.03 -6.73
C ASN A 53 22.25 5.50 -6.27
N LEU A 54 22.29 6.45 -7.21
CA LEU A 54 22.15 7.87 -6.92
C LEU A 54 20.68 8.18 -6.55
N LEU A 55 20.46 8.58 -5.30
CA LEU A 55 19.13 8.96 -4.83
C LEU A 55 18.78 10.42 -5.17
N GLY A 56 19.77 11.31 -5.18
CA GLY A 56 19.57 12.72 -5.52
C GLY A 56 20.83 13.56 -5.34
N SER A 57 20.80 14.81 -5.81
CA SER A 57 21.88 15.79 -5.63
C SER A 57 21.37 16.97 -4.82
N PHE A 58 22.09 17.32 -3.75
CA PHE A 58 21.76 18.43 -2.88
C PHE A 58 22.90 19.45 -2.87
N ILE A 59 22.64 20.64 -3.40
CA ILE A 59 23.60 21.75 -3.44
C ILE A 59 23.13 22.83 -2.46
N PHE A 60 23.98 23.10 -1.46
CA PHE A 60 23.83 24.17 -0.50
C PHE A 60 24.97 25.20 -0.71
N PRO A 61 24.66 26.48 -0.94
CA PRO A 61 25.68 27.51 -1.15
C PRO A 61 26.40 27.80 0.17
N ILE A 62 27.72 27.69 0.17
CA ILE A 62 28.55 27.91 1.36
C ILE A 62 29.29 29.26 1.23
N PRO A 63 29.19 30.17 2.22
CA PRO A 63 29.98 31.38 2.24
C PRO A 63 31.48 31.09 2.32
N ARG A 64 32.31 31.93 1.69
CA ARG A 64 33.78 31.80 1.77
C ARG A 64 34.25 32.13 3.19
N ALA A 65 34.47 31.10 4.02
CA ALA A 65 34.98 31.24 5.38
C ALA A 65 36.43 30.72 5.50
N PRO A 66 37.24 31.29 6.41
CA PRO A 66 38.60 30.83 6.65
C PRO A 66 38.61 29.37 7.13
N ARG A 67 39.52 28.56 6.57
CA ARG A 67 39.66 27.13 6.91
C ARG A 67 39.82 26.96 8.43
N ARG A 68 38.78 26.40 9.07
CA ARG A 68 38.88 25.51 10.25
C ARG A 68 37.51 25.04 10.79
N HIS A 69 36.42 25.76 10.53
CA HIS A 69 35.07 25.25 10.78
C HIS A 69 34.05 26.18 10.11
N ILE A 70 33.21 25.64 9.21
CA ILE A 70 31.96 26.29 8.80
C ILE A 70 30.88 25.50 9.52
N PRO A 71 30.09 26.10 10.42
CA PRO A 71 29.10 25.37 11.19
C PRO A 71 27.87 25.10 10.30
N ILE A 72 27.99 24.13 9.40
CA ILE A 72 26.89 23.61 8.60
C ILE A 72 26.46 22.28 9.19
N LYS A 73 25.22 22.20 9.60
CA LYS A 73 24.58 20.98 10.07
C LYS A 73 23.74 20.40 8.94
N VAL A 74 24.17 19.26 8.42
CA VAL A 74 23.38 18.47 7.48
C VAL A 74 22.73 17.32 8.23
N CYS A 75 21.41 17.21 8.15
CA CYS A 75 20.63 16.16 8.78
C CYS A 75 19.95 15.31 7.69
N PHE A 76 20.17 14.02 7.78
CA PHE A 76 19.51 13.00 6.97
C PHE A 76 18.49 12.31 7.85
N ALA A 77 17.21 12.49 7.54
CA ALA A 77 16.11 11.84 8.24
C ALA A 77 15.42 10.88 7.28
N ILE A 78 15.16 9.66 7.72
CA ILE A 78 14.36 8.69 6.99
C ILE A 78 13.08 8.50 7.80
N ASP A 79 11.93 8.69 7.16
CA ASP A 79 10.64 8.50 7.80
C ASP A 79 10.24 7.01 7.83
N ALA A 80 9.12 6.72 8.50
CA ALA A 80 8.58 5.37 8.60
C ALA A 80 8.18 4.78 7.24
N ASP A 81 7.99 5.62 6.23
CA ASP A 81 7.67 5.23 4.85
C ASP A 81 8.93 4.98 4.00
N GLY A 82 10.13 5.16 4.59
CA GLY A 82 11.41 4.97 3.92
C GLY A 82 11.79 6.09 2.96
N ILE A 83 11.17 7.28 3.07
CA ILE A 83 11.49 8.47 2.29
C ILE A 83 12.62 9.24 2.97
N LEU A 84 13.65 9.59 2.19
CA LEU A 84 14.81 10.33 2.66
C LEU A 84 14.56 11.83 2.58
N ASN A 85 14.58 12.48 3.74
CA ASN A 85 14.57 13.92 3.91
C ASN A 85 15.98 14.42 4.22
N VAL A 86 16.47 15.36 3.41
CA VAL A 86 17.78 15.98 3.60
C VAL A 86 17.57 17.44 3.95
N SER A 87 18.09 17.87 5.09
CA SER A 87 18.08 19.28 5.49
C SER A 87 19.51 19.75 5.79
N ALA A 88 19.83 20.97 5.37
CA ALA A 88 21.07 21.63 5.72
C ALA A 88 20.79 23.00 6.31
N GLU A 89 21.50 23.33 7.39
CA GLU A 89 21.41 24.59 8.10
C GLU A 89 22.81 25.12 8.37
N GLU A 90 23.05 26.39 8.06
CA GLU A 90 24.27 27.10 8.44
C GLU A 90 24.00 27.91 9.72
N GLU A 91 24.65 27.53 10.84
CA GLU A 91 24.36 28.08 12.17
C GLU A 91 24.67 29.58 12.29
N THR A 92 25.60 30.11 11.48
CA THR A 92 26.01 31.53 11.52
C THR A 92 25.08 32.47 10.76
N SER A 93 24.49 32.00 9.66
CA SER A 93 23.61 32.83 8.81
C SER A 93 22.13 32.54 9.07
N GLY A 94 21.81 31.41 9.71
CA GLY A 94 20.44 30.90 9.83
C GLY A 94 19.86 30.41 8.51
N ASN A 95 20.65 30.36 7.43
CA ASN A 95 20.20 29.86 6.15
C ASN A 95 19.93 28.35 6.25
N LYS A 96 18.68 27.98 6.03
CA LYS A 96 18.23 26.59 5.99
C LYS A 96 17.72 26.25 4.60
N LYS A 97 18.03 25.04 4.14
CA LYS A 97 17.46 24.45 2.92
C LYS A 97 17.14 23.00 3.17
N ASP A 98 15.90 22.63 2.91
CA ASP A 98 15.42 21.25 2.97
C ASP A 98 14.96 20.78 1.59
N ILE A 99 15.19 19.50 1.33
CA ILE A 99 14.73 18.78 0.15
C ILE A 99 14.24 17.41 0.62
N THR A 100 13.04 17.05 0.20
CA THR A 100 12.57 15.66 0.24
C THR A 100 13.05 15.00 -1.04
N ILE A 101 13.93 14.00 -0.90
CA ILE A 101 14.39 13.21 -2.05
C ILE A 101 13.31 12.17 -2.34
N THR A 102 12.29 12.56 -3.10
CA THR A 102 11.32 11.63 -3.66
C THR A 102 11.97 10.92 -4.85
N LYS A 103 12.03 9.59 -4.79
CA LYS A 103 12.44 8.78 -5.94
C LYS A 103 11.31 8.82 -6.97
N GLU A 104 11.39 9.77 -7.91
CA GLU A 104 10.43 9.94 -9.02
C GLU A 104 10.43 8.70 -9.94
N ASN A 105 11.57 8.02 -10.07
CA ASN A 105 11.72 6.87 -10.97
C ASN A 105 11.07 5.61 -10.37
N GLY A 106 9.82 5.37 -10.73
CA GLY A 106 9.05 4.17 -10.39
C GLY A 106 7.82 4.42 -9.50
N ARG A 107 7.53 5.67 -9.14
CA ARG A 107 6.25 6.04 -8.53
C ARG A 107 5.28 6.46 -9.63
N LEU A 108 4.05 5.96 -9.56
CA LEU A 108 2.96 6.42 -10.40
C LEU A 108 2.74 7.91 -10.14
N SER A 109 2.46 8.67 -11.20
CA SER A 109 2.06 10.07 -11.03
C SER A 109 0.72 10.13 -10.29
N THR A 110 0.40 11.27 -9.69
CA THR A 110 -0.90 11.47 -9.03
C THR A 110 -2.05 11.22 -10.00
N GLU A 111 -1.88 11.60 -11.28
CA GLU A 111 -2.87 11.37 -12.34
C GLU A 111 -3.06 9.88 -12.67
N GLU A 112 -1.98 9.11 -12.68
CA GLU A 112 -2.05 7.67 -12.90
C GLU A 112 -2.70 6.95 -11.72
N ILE A 113 -2.43 7.38 -10.49
CA ILE A 113 -3.08 6.88 -9.27
C ILE A 113 -4.59 7.12 -9.35
N ASP A 114 -5.01 8.33 -9.69
CA ASP A 114 -6.45 8.68 -9.79
C ASP A 114 -7.16 7.85 -10.85
N ARG A 115 -6.50 7.61 -12.01
CA ARG A 115 -7.03 6.73 -13.05
C ARG A 115 -7.22 5.30 -12.55
N MET A 116 -6.22 4.76 -11.83
CA MET A 116 -6.29 3.40 -11.28
C MET A 116 -7.38 3.27 -10.20
N ILE A 117 -7.62 4.32 -9.41
CA ILE A 117 -8.72 4.37 -8.43
C ILE A 117 -10.06 4.31 -9.15
N GLN A 118 -10.28 5.14 -10.17
CA GLN A 118 -11.53 5.14 -10.94
C GLN A 118 -11.79 3.79 -11.62
N GLU A 119 -10.74 3.18 -12.18
CA GLU A 119 -10.83 1.87 -12.81
C GLU A 119 -11.19 0.78 -11.79
N ALA A 120 -10.57 0.80 -10.60
CA ALA A 120 -10.89 -0.13 -9.52
C ALA A 120 -12.34 0.04 -9.01
N GLU A 121 -12.85 1.28 -8.93
CA GLU A 121 -14.24 1.55 -8.56
C GLU A 121 -15.23 1.04 -9.62
N SER A 122 -14.89 1.20 -10.91
CA SER A 122 -15.66 0.63 -12.02
C SER A 122 -15.76 -0.89 -11.93
N PHE A 123 -14.62 -1.59 -11.75
CA PHE A 123 -14.62 -3.04 -11.62
C PHE A 123 -15.40 -3.52 -10.39
N LYS A 124 -15.28 -2.82 -9.26
CA LYS A 124 -16.09 -3.13 -8.07
C LYS A 124 -17.59 -3.05 -8.34
N ALA A 125 -18.04 -2.08 -9.14
CA ALA A 125 -19.45 -1.95 -9.51
C ALA A 125 -19.92 -3.07 -10.45
N GLU A 126 -19.05 -3.58 -11.31
CA GLU A 126 -19.34 -4.74 -12.17
C GLU A 126 -19.37 -6.04 -11.37
N ASP A 127 -18.35 -6.26 -10.51
CA ASP A 127 -18.23 -7.43 -9.66
C ASP A 127 -19.44 -7.57 -8.71
N THR A 128 -19.90 -6.47 -8.11
CA THR A 128 -21.09 -6.48 -7.25
C THR A 128 -22.37 -6.85 -8.00
N LYS A 129 -22.53 -6.45 -9.28
CA LYS A 129 -23.66 -6.89 -10.10
C LYS A 129 -23.58 -8.37 -10.45
N LEU A 130 -22.38 -8.87 -10.75
CA LEU A 130 -22.15 -10.28 -11.03
C LEU A 130 -22.42 -11.13 -9.78
N GLU A 131 -21.96 -10.68 -8.61
CA GLU A 131 -22.21 -11.31 -7.32
C GLU A 131 -23.72 -11.37 -7.00
N GLN A 132 -24.44 -10.27 -7.20
CA GLN A 132 -25.91 -10.24 -7.01
C GLN A 132 -26.63 -11.20 -7.95
N LYS A 133 -26.22 -11.25 -9.22
CA LYS A 133 -26.79 -12.19 -10.20
C LYS A 133 -26.51 -13.64 -9.81
N ALA A 134 -25.27 -13.94 -9.43
CA ALA A 134 -24.88 -15.27 -8.98
C ALA A 134 -25.66 -15.69 -7.73
N LYS A 135 -25.82 -14.78 -6.77
CA LYS A 135 -26.62 -15.00 -5.56
C LYS A 135 -28.08 -15.29 -5.90
N THR A 136 -28.71 -14.46 -6.73
CA THR A 136 -30.10 -14.66 -7.16
C THR A 136 -30.29 -15.99 -7.89
N MET A 137 -29.34 -16.38 -8.74
CA MET A 137 -29.37 -17.68 -9.43
C MET A 137 -29.20 -18.85 -8.45
N ASN A 138 -28.33 -18.72 -7.46
CA ASN A 138 -28.17 -19.74 -6.42
C ASN A 138 -29.43 -19.87 -5.56
N ASP A 139 -30.01 -18.75 -5.12
CA ASP A 139 -31.26 -18.75 -4.33
C ASP A 139 -32.41 -19.42 -5.12
N LEU A 140 -32.52 -19.13 -6.42
CA LEU A 140 -33.49 -19.77 -7.30
C LEU A 140 -33.23 -21.27 -7.49
N ASN A 141 -31.96 -21.66 -7.70
CA ASN A 141 -31.58 -23.06 -7.86
C ASN A 141 -31.83 -23.86 -6.57
N GLU A 142 -31.55 -23.27 -5.40
CA GLU A 142 -31.83 -23.86 -4.10
C GLU A 142 -33.34 -24.08 -3.94
N TYR A 143 -34.16 -23.07 -4.25
CA TYR A 143 -35.61 -23.21 -4.23
C TYR A 143 -36.12 -24.30 -5.19
N LEU A 144 -35.65 -24.32 -6.44
CA LEU A 144 -36.00 -25.35 -7.43
C LEU A 144 -35.61 -26.75 -6.93
N TYR A 145 -34.43 -26.87 -6.30
CA TYR A 145 -33.98 -28.12 -5.71
C TYR A 145 -34.89 -28.58 -4.57
N HIS A 146 -35.29 -27.67 -3.67
CA HIS A 146 -36.26 -27.97 -2.62
C HIS A 146 -37.60 -28.44 -3.19
N VAL A 147 -38.13 -27.76 -4.20
CA VAL A 147 -39.40 -28.13 -4.86
C VAL A 147 -39.28 -29.51 -5.52
N LYS A 148 -38.20 -29.78 -6.27
CA LYS A 148 -37.96 -31.10 -6.89
C LYS A 148 -37.88 -32.20 -5.83
N LYS A 149 -37.17 -31.94 -4.71
CA LYS A 149 -37.04 -32.90 -3.61
C LYS A 149 -38.39 -33.23 -2.98
N LEU A 150 -39.19 -32.22 -2.66
CA LEU A 150 -40.53 -32.39 -2.08
C LEU A 150 -41.48 -33.21 -2.98
N ILE A 151 -41.37 -33.07 -4.30
CA ILE A 151 -42.20 -33.83 -5.26
C ILE A 151 -41.72 -35.28 -5.41
N THR A 152 -40.42 -35.50 -5.23
CA THR A 152 -39.80 -36.84 -5.32
C THR A 152 -40.00 -37.65 -4.04
N ASP A 153 -40.14 -37.00 -2.88
CA ASP A 153 -40.43 -37.66 -1.61
C ASP A 153 -41.82 -38.33 -1.64
N ASN A 154 -41.84 -39.65 -1.38
CA ASN A 154 -43.03 -40.50 -1.54
C ASN A 154 -44.24 -40.06 -0.69
N ASP A 155 -44.00 -39.50 0.50
CA ASP A 155 -45.06 -39.08 1.42
C ASP A 155 -45.89 -37.94 0.84
N VAL A 156 -45.22 -36.92 0.29
CA VAL A 156 -45.88 -35.74 -0.31
C VAL A 156 -46.35 -36.05 -1.74
N SER A 157 -45.60 -36.87 -2.47
CA SER A 157 -45.95 -37.32 -3.82
C SER A 157 -47.32 -38.01 -3.86
N SER A 158 -47.70 -38.78 -2.84
CA SER A 158 -49.01 -39.44 -2.78
C SER A 158 -50.20 -38.49 -2.61
N LEU A 159 -49.97 -37.26 -2.12
CA LEU A 159 -51.00 -36.25 -1.81
C LEU A 159 -51.27 -35.29 -2.98
N ILE A 160 -50.38 -35.22 -3.97
CA ILE A 160 -50.48 -34.30 -5.11
C ILE A 160 -51.08 -35.02 -6.31
N SER A 161 -52.08 -34.40 -6.96
CA SER A 161 -52.72 -34.96 -8.16
C SER A 161 -51.71 -35.15 -9.31
N PRO A 162 -51.89 -36.17 -10.18
CA PRO A 162 -51.00 -36.40 -11.32
C PRO A 162 -50.93 -35.19 -12.28
N VAL A 163 -52.04 -34.47 -12.41
CA VAL A 163 -52.16 -33.28 -13.25
C VAL A 163 -51.32 -32.13 -12.69
N ASP A 164 -51.34 -31.92 -11.37
CA ASP A 164 -50.59 -30.82 -10.75
C ASP A 164 -49.08 -31.14 -10.66
N LYS A 165 -48.70 -32.41 -10.51
CA LYS A 165 -47.29 -32.83 -10.64
C LYS A 165 -46.72 -32.48 -12.02
N LEU A 166 -47.47 -32.77 -13.08
CA LEU A 166 -47.04 -32.45 -14.44
C LEU A 166 -46.87 -30.95 -14.65
N LYS A 167 -47.79 -30.12 -14.13
CA LYS A 167 -47.68 -28.65 -14.18
C LYS A 167 -46.45 -28.15 -13.43
N ILE A 168 -46.15 -28.70 -12.25
CA ILE A 168 -44.98 -28.28 -11.48
C ILE A 168 -43.69 -28.71 -12.20
N TYR A 169 -43.64 -29.92 -12.77
CA TYR A 169 -42.50 -30.36 -13.58
C TYR A 169 -42.28 -29.57 -14.87
N THR A 170 -43.32 -28.96 -15.44
CA THR A 170 -43.17 -28.07 -16.60
C THR A 170 -42.76 -26.66 -16.23
N ALA A 171 -43.02 -26.24 -14.98
CA ALA A 171 -42.68 -24.92 -14.47
C ALA A 171 -41.27 -24.84 -13.85
N VAL A 172 -40.63 -25.99 -13.60
CA VAL A 172 -39.35 -26.18 -12.88
C VAL A 172 -38.32 -26.82 -13.80
#